data_AF-A0ABD1RZL2-F1
#
_entry.id   AF-A0ABD1RZL2-F1
#
_cell.length_a   1.000
_cell.length_b   1.000
_cell.length_c   1.000
_cell.angle_alpha   90.00
_cell.angle_beta   90.00
_cell.angle_gamma   90.00
#
_symmetry.space_group_name_H-M   'P 1'
#
loop_
_entity.id
_entity.type
_entity.pdbx_description
1 polymer ?
#
loop_
_entity_poly.entity_id
_entity_poly.type
_entity_poly.pdbx_seq_one_letter_code
_entity_poly.pdbx_strand_id
1 'polypeptide(L)'
;MYGDEAIEPSQKFISDNNNGSRIILTTRIPEVAKRASNLFPPYHLRVLDAEASWNLLHEMVFGKNAVLPELKKIGKMISMWCRGLPLSVVLIGGLLYKSERTVYY
;
A
#
# COMPACT_ATOMS: atom_id res chain seq x y z
N MET A 1 -0.56 -25.43 -20.01
CA MET A 1 0.84 -25.57 -20.43
C MET A 1 1.25 -24.34 -21.25
N TYR A 2 1.17 -23.15 -20.64
CA TYR A 2 1.59 -21.87 -21.21
C TYR A 2 1.80 -20.95 -20.00
N GLY A 3 3.05 -20.62 -19.67
CA GLY A 3 3.33 -19.78 -18.50
C GLY A 3 4.79 -19.67 -18.07
N ASP A 4 5.69 -20.50 -18.60
CA ASP A 4 7.10 -20.52 -18.19
C ASP A 4 8.05 -19.71 -19.07
N GLU A 5 7.64 -19.25 -20.26
CA GLU A 5 8.56 -18.58 -21.20
C GLU A 5 8.86 -17.10 -20.88
N ALA A 6 8.09 -16.44 -20.02
CA ALA A 6 8.24 -15.00 -19.77
C ALA A 6 9.22 -14.64 -18.63
N ILE A 7 9.78 -15.63 -17.93
CA ILE A 7 10.71 -15.41 -16.79
C ILE A 7 12.15 -15.84 -17.14
N GLU A 8 12.41 -16.22 -18.38
CA GLU A 8 13.77 -16.40 -18.92
C GLU A 8 14.28 -15.14 -19.67
N PRO A 9 14.13 -13.92 -19.11
CA PRO A 9 15.11 -12.89 -19.44
C PRO A 9 15.40 -11.97 -18.24
N SER A 10 16.19 -12.39 -17.25
CA SER A 10 16.62 -11.41 -16.23
C SER A 10 17.97 -11.63 -15.55
N GLN A 11 18.61 -12.80 -15.67
CA GLN A 11 20.01 -12.92 -15.21
C GLN A 11 20.95 -11.96 -15.96
N LYS A 12 20.63 -11.63 -17.21
CA LYS A 12 21.41 -10.70 -18.04
C LYS A 12 21.20 -9.21 -17.69
N PHE A 13 20.07 -8.85 -17.07
CA PHE A 13 19.79 -7.47 -16.64
C PHE A 13 20.33 -7.15 -15.25
N ILE A 14 20.66 -8.18 -14.46
CA ILE A 14 21.21 -8.08 -13.11
C ILE A 14 22.75 -8.20 -13.15
N SER A 15 23.38 -8.14 -14.33
CA SER A 15 24.83 -8.04 -14.41
C SER A 15 25.26 -6.72 -13.79
N ASP A 16 25.89 -6.79 -12.62
CA ASP A 16 26.50 -5.64 -11.97
C ASP A 16 27.67 -5.16 -12.83
N ASN A 17 27.41 -4.15 -13.65
CA ASN A 17 28.41 -3.48 -14.47
C ASN A 17 29.12 -2.36 -13.69
N ASN A 18 28.96 -2.33 -12.35
CA ASN A 18 29.56 -1.38 -11.43
C ASN A 18 29.25 0.10 -11.76
N ASN A 19 28.14 0.36 -12.48
CA ASN A 19 27.73 1.71 -12.86
C ASN A 19 26.79 2.37 -11.81
N GLY A 20 26.49 1.67 -10.72
CA GLY A 20 25.62 2.14 -9.64
C GLY A 20 24.10 2.04 -9.90
N SER A 21 23.67 1.55 -11.06
CA SER A 21 22.25 1.33 -11.38
C SER A 21 21.66 0.21 -10.52
N ARG A 22 20.39 0.35 -10.13
CA ARG A 22 19.66 -0.67 -9.37
C ARG A 22 18.28 -0.93 -9.96
N ILE A 23 17.88 -2.21 -9.96
CA ILE A 23 16.55 -2.67 -10.40
C ILE A 23 15.75 -3.08 -9.17
N ILE A 24 14.50 -2.62 -9.08
CA ILE A 24 13.53 -3.05 -8.06
C ILE A 24 12.41 -3.79 -8.76
N LEU A 25 12.24 -5.07 -8.44
CA LEU A 25 11.12 -5.87 -8.89
C LEU A 25 10.00 -5.86 -7.84
N THR A 26 8.77 -5.57 -8.25
CA THR A 26 7.57 -5.73 -7.42
C THR A 26 6.67 -6.80 -8.03
N THR A 27 6.18 -7.73 -7.21
CA THR A 27 5.27 -8.79 -7.66
C THR A 27 4.35 -9.21 -6.53
N ARG A 28 3.14 -9.66 -6.89
CA ARG A 28 2.19 -10.30 -5.96
C ARG A 28 2.44 -11.81 -5.81
N ILE A 29 3.34 -12.39 -6.60
CA ILE A 29 3.60 -13.84 -6.66
C ILE A 29 4.94 -14.14 -5.97
N PRO A 30 4.95 -14.76 -4.77
CA PRO A 30 6.18 -15.00 -4.01
C PRO A 30 7.23 -15.82 -4.78
N GLU A 31 6.80 -16.81 -5.56
CA GLU A 31 7.69 -17.67 -6.35
C GLU A 31 8.40 -16.93 -7.49
N VAL A 32 7.82 -15.82 -7.99
CA VAL A 32 8.50 -14.95 -8.95
C VAL A 32 9.58 -14.15 -8.25
N ALA A 33 9.31 -13.61 -7.05
CA ALA A 33 10.29 -12.85 -6.29
C ALA A 33 11.49 -13.72 -5.86
N LYS A 34 11.25 -14.97 -5.45
CA LYS A 34 12.31 -15.92 -5.08
C LYS A 34 13.22 -16.28 -6.27
N ARG A 35 12.65 -16.45 -7.46
CA ARG A 35 13.43 -16.75 -8.68
C ARG A 35 14.22 -15.56 -9.21
N ALA A 36 13.74 -14.33 -8.97
CA ALA A 36 14.34 -13.12 -9.50
C ALA A 36 15.71 -12.77 -8.89
N SER A 37 16.01 -13.22 -7.68
CA SER A 37 17.31 -12.99 -7.04
C SER A 37 17.66 -14.12 -6.08
N ASN A 38 18.80 -14.77 -6.32
CA ASN A 38 19.40 -15.71 -5.38
C ASN A 38 20.23 -15.01 -4.29
N LEU A 39 20.51 -13.71 -4.45
CA LEU A 39 21.42 -12.96 -3.58
C LEU A 39 20.70 -12.32 -2.38
N PHE A 40 19.43 -11.97 -2.54
CA PHE A 40 18.67 -11.27 -1.51
C PHE A 40 17.29 -11.89 -1.32
N PRO A 41 16.85 -12.12 -0.07
CA PRO A 41 15.50 -12.59 0.19
C PRO A 41 14.46 -11.53 -0.27
N PRO A 42 13.29 -11.95 -0.78
CA PRO A 42 12.21 -11.03 -1.12
C PRO A 42 11.79 -10.15 0.05
N TYR A 43 11.56 -8.87 -0.21
CA TYR A 43 10.98 -7.96 0.78
C TYR A 43 9.45 -8.09 0.78
N HIS A 44 8.89 -8.55 1.90
CA HIS A 44 7.44 -8.64 2.09
C HIS A 44 6.88 -7.30 2.57
N LEU A 45 6.12 -6.64 1.70
CA LEU A 45 5.40 -5.41 2.07
C LEU A 45 4.39 -5.71 3.19
N ARG A 46 4.50 -4.97 4.29
CA ARG A 46 3.57 -5.03 5.42
C ARG A 46 2.33 -4.20 5.13
N VAL A 47 1.20 -4.63 5.68
CA VAL A 47 0.00 -3.78 5.77
C VAL A 47 0.23 -2.66 6.78
N LEU A 48 -0.59 -1.61 6.69
CA LEU A 48 -0.61 -0.54 7.68
C LEU A 48 -1.14 -1.07 9.01
N ASP A 49 -0.58 -0.60 10.11
CA ASP A 49 -1.19 -0.78 11.42
C ASP A 49 -2.42 0.13 11.58
N ALA A 50 -3.13 -0.01 12.71
CA ALA A 50 -4.35 0.73 12.97
C ALA A 50 -4.14 2.24 13.06
N GLU A 51 -2.99 2.69 13.58
CA GLU A 51 -2.67 4.11 13.73
C GLU A 51 -2.29 4.73 12.38
N ALA A 52 -1.43 4.07 11.61
CA ALA A 52 -1.08 4.47 10.25
C ALA A 52 -2.30 4.49 9.32
N SER A 53 -3.21 3.51 9.45
CA SER A 53 -4.47 3.49 8.68
C SER A 53 -5.36 4.68 9.03
N TRP A 54 -5.49 4.99 10.32
CA TRP A 54 -6.24 6.16 10.78
C TRP A 54 -5.61 7.47 10.31
N ASN A 55 -4.29 7.61 10.42
CA ASN A 55 -3.57 8.81 10.00
C ASN A 55 -3.76 9.06 8.50
N LEU A 56 -3.65 8.01 7.67
CA LEU A 56 -3.91 8.09 6.24
C LEU A 56 -5.35 8.52 5.95
N LEU A 57 -6.34 7.90 6.60
CA LEU A 57 -7.75 8.29 6.43
C LEU A 57 -8.00 9.74 6.84
N HIS A 58 -7.45 10.13 7.99
CA HIS A 58 -7.61 11.47 8.56
C HIS A 58 -7.03 12.52 7.63
N GLU A 59 -5.82 12.33 7.15
CA GLU A 59 -5.16 13.23 6.21
C GLU A 59 -5.98 13.39 4.92
N MET A 60 -6.51 12.28 4.38
CA MET A 60 -7.32 12.29 3.16
C MET A 60 -8.66 13.03 3.33
N VAL A 61 -9.34 12.87 4.47
CA VAL A 61 -10.71 13.38 4.67
C VAL A 61 -10.72 14.78 5.30
N PHE A 62 -9.86 15.01 6.29
CA PHE A 62 -9.87 16.20 7.13
C PHE A 62 -8.60 17.07 6.96
N GLY A 63 -7.55 16.57 6.32
CA GLY A 63 -6.28 17.28 6.17
C GLY A 63 -5.61 17.54 7.52
N LYS A 64 -5.18 18.79 7.74
CA LYS A 64 -4.57 19.26 8.99
C LYS A 64 -5.58 19.74 10.03
N ASN A 65 -6.88 19.66 9.74
CA ASN A 65 -7.91 20.18 10.63
C ASN A 65 -8.13 19.26 11.83
N ALA A 66 -8.48 19.86 12.96
CA ALA A 66 -8.97 19.09 14.10
C ALA A 66 -10.33 18.45 13.76
N VAL A 67 -10.59 17.28 14.33
CA VAL A 67 -11.79 16.49 14.10
C VAL A 67 -12.53 16.30 15.41
N LEU A 68 -13.87 16.42 15.36
CA LEU A 68 -14.74 16.17 16.50
C LEU A 68 -14.48 14.76 17.08
N PRO A 69 -14.51 14.57 18.41
CA PRO A 69 -14.23 13.27 19.04
C PRO A 69 -15.07 12.11 18.47
N GLU A 70 -16.34 12.35 18.17
CA GLU A 70 -17.25 11.34 17.59
C GLU A 70 -16.83 10.93 16.18
N LEU A 71 -16.48 11.90 15.32
CA LEU A 71 -15.99 11.62 13.97
C LEU A 71 -14.62 10.90 14.00
N LYS A 72 -13.77 11.24 14.98
CA LYS A 72 -12.50 10.52 15.20
C LYS A 72 -12.73 9.06 15.57
N LYS A 73 -13.71 8.78 16.44
CA LYS A 73 -14.07 7.41 16.84
C LYS A 73 -14.60 6.60 15.65
N ILE A 74 -15.53 7.18 14.88
CA ILE A 74 -16.09 6.55 13.66
C ILE A 74 -14.99 6.32 12.62
N GLY A 75 -14.16 7.33 12.36
CA GLY A 75 -13.07 7.24 11.39
C GLY A 75 -12.03 6.19 11.75
N LYS A 76 -11.69 6.04 13.04
CA LYS A 76 -10.84 4.92 13.51
C LYS A 76 -11.48 3.56 13.27
N MET A 77 -12.79 3.42 13.53
CA MET A 77 -13.52 2.17 13.28
C MET A 77 -13.52 1.81 11.79
N ILE A 78 -13.77 2.79 10.91
CA ILE A 78 -13.69 2.61 9.45
C ILE A 78 -12.28 2.18 9.02
N SER A 79 -11.25 2.82 9.58
CA SER A 79 -9.85 2.48 9.28
C SER A 79 -9.51 1.04 9.68
N MET A 80 -10.02 0.57 10.82
CA MET A 80 -9.87 -0.82 11.25
C MET A 80 -10.56 -1.80 10.29
N TRP A 81 -11.73 -1.44 9.73
CA TRP A 81 -12.44 -2.28 8.76
C TRP A 81 -11.70 -2.41 7.43
N CYS A 82 -10.83 -1.45 7.10
CA CYS A 82 -9.94 -1.52 5.94
C CYS A 82 -8.76 -2.49 6.13
N ARG A 83 -8.59 -3.07 7.33
CA ARG A 83 -7.58 -4.10 7.66
C ARG A 83 -6.15 -3.74 7.23
N GLY A 84 -5.80 -2.46 7.29
CA GLY A 84 -4.46 -1.99 6.97
C GLY A 84 -4.10 -1.94 5.47
N LEU A 85 -5.04 -2.25 4.57
CA LEU A 85 -4.78 -2.17 3.13
C LEU A 85 -4.80 -0.69 2.68
N PRO A 86 -3.68 -0.12 2.20
CA PRO A 86 -3.63 1.30 1.83
C PRO A 86 -4.68 1.70 0.80
N LEU A 87 -4.90 0.84 -0.21
CA LEU A 87 -5.87 1.10 -1.28
C LEU A 87 -7.32 1.16 -0.74
N SER A 88 -7.68 0.30 0.20
CA SER A 88 -9.02 0.30 0.82
C SER A 88 -9.25 1.57 1.64
N VAL A 89 -8.25 1.99 2.42
CA VAL A 89 -8.32 3.24 3.20
C VAL A 89 -8.50 4.45 2.28
N VAL A 90 -7.70 4.54 1.21
CA VAL A 90 -7.78 5.65 0.23
C VAL A 90 -9.13 5.66 -0.49
N LEU A 91 -9.66 4.49 -0.88
CA LEU A 91 -10.96 4.38 -1.54
C LEU A 91 -12.07 4.94 -0.64
N ILE A 92 -12.15 4.47 0.60
CA ILE A 92 -13.16 4.94 1.55
C ILE A 92 -12.96 6.43 1.89
N GLY A 93 -11.71 6.85 2.10
CA GLY A 93 -11.38 8.26 2.33
C GLY A 93 -11.84 9.16 1.18
N GLY A 94 -11.63 8.74 -0.07
CA GLY A 94 -12.10 9.46 -1.24
C GLY A 94 -13.63 9.55 -1.34
N LEU A 95 -14.35 8.50 -0.93
CA LEU A 95 -15.82 8.52 -0.85
C LEU A 95 -16.31 9.48 0.24
N LEU A 96 -15.70 9.43 1.43
CA LEU A 96 -16.02 10.32 2.55
C LEU A 96 -15.70 11.79 2.21
N TYR A 97 -14.58 12.06 1.53
CA TYR A 97 -14.21 13.41 1.12
C TYR A 97 -15.24 14.04 0.16
N LYS A 98 -15.87 13.22 -0.70
CA LYS A 98 -16.90 13.67 -1.65
C LYS A 98 -18.30 13.72 -1.04
N SER A 99 -18.50 13.21 0.16
CA SER A 99 -19.80 13.23 0.82
C SER A 99 -20.16 14.65 1.28
N GLU A 100 -21.45 14.97 1.31
CA GLU A 100 -21.92 16.26 1.81
C GLU A 100 -21.56 16.43 3.29
N ARG A 101 -20.98 17.58 3.61
CA ARG A 101 -20.75 17.97 5.00
C ARG A 101 -22.06 18.45 5.60
N THR A 102 -22.72 17.59 6.35
CA THR A 102 -23.89 17.98 7.13
C THR A 102 -23.43 18.65 8.42
N VAL A 103 -23.93 19.87 8.66
CA VAL A 103 -23.68 20.64 9.89
C VAL A 103 -24.94 20.52 10.75
N TYR A 104 -25.17 19.33 11.31
CA TYR A 104 -26.15 19.15 12.37
C TYR A 104 -25.40 18.84 13.65
N TYR A 105 -25.52 19.75 14.63
CA TYR A 105 -25.06 19.57 16.00
C TYR A 105 -26.10 18.79 16.80
#